data_AF-A0A9E6DI44-F1
#
_entry.id   AF-A0A9E6DI44-F1
#
_cell.length_a   1.000
_cell.length_b   1.000
_cell.length_c   1.000
_cell.angle_alpha   90.00
_cell.angle_beta   90.00
_cell.angle_gamma   90.00
#
_symmetry.space_group_name_H-M   'P 1'
#
loop_
_entity.id
_entity.type
_entity.pdbx_description
1 polymer ?
#
loop_
_entity_poly.entity_id
_entity_poly.type
_entity_poly.pdbx_seq_one_letter_code
_entity_poly.pdbx_strand_id
1 'polypeptide(L)'
;VEGPQVGDLNLWNAHDLSEHFYSGKTRALHGTHLSTGDRMWSRFPKLRPMATNFDDTLDWYGFDEFGGSVHDVIGTRCDPYTGRLLSGSDYHYCCHSNLTRALSEFTCLSLKEAEPLVHDVLNVFMCTGFLRDTGQYFMKASPVRPGDYLEFYAEIDLLVGLSACPGGDCSAEHSSDTAACHPLVIEVYDPGGGARRRHQIPQPSAYDRSHGT
;
A
#
# COMPACT_ATOMS: atom_id res chain seq x y z
N VAL A 1 -13.75 5.15 -9.41
CA VAL A 1 -14.39 6.48 -9.65
C VAL A 1 -13.73 7.17 -10.84
N GLU A 2 -14.38 8.18 -11.43
CA GLU A 2 -13.95 9.14 -12.49
C GLU A 2 -12.98 8.69 -13.61
N GLY A 3 -11.77 8.23 -13.28
CA GLY A 3 -10.77 7.75 -14.24
C GLY A 3 -9.74 6.81 -13.59
N PRO A 4 -8.83 6.22 -14.39
CA PRO A 4 -7.79 5.32 -13.89
C PRO A 4 -6.81 6.05 -12.95
N GLN A 5 -6.60 5.49 -11.76
CA GLN A 5 -5.75 6.09 -10.73
C GLN A 5 -5.16 4.98 -9.85
N VAL A 6 -3.86 5.07 -9.57
CA VAL A 6 -3.18 4.19 -8.61
C VAL A 6 -3.16 4.83 -7.21
N GLY A 7 -3.10 3.99 -6.18
CA GLY A 7 -3.11 4.45 -4.79
C GLY A 7 -1.97 3.85 -3.96
N ASP A 8 -1.31 4.70 -3.18
CA ASP A 8 -0.30 4.26 -2.21
C ASP A 8 -0.97 4.06 -0.85
N LEU A 9 -1.04 2.80 -0.40
CA LEU A 9 -1.71 2.41 0.85
C LEU A 9 -0.72 2.15 1.98
N ASN A 10 -0.98 2.74 3.14
CA ASN A 10 -0.37 2.39 4.42
C ASN A 10 -1.44 1.93 5.41
N LEU A 11 -1.09 0.92 6.21
CA LEU A 11 -1.92 0.43 7.30
C LEU A 11 -1.14 0.51 8.61
N TRP A 12 -1.79 1.07 9.63
CA TRP A 12 -1.29 1.05 11.01
C TRP A 12 -2.31 0.34 11.90
N ASN A 13 -1.84 -0.31 12.97
CA ASN A 13 -2.73 -0.72 14.04
C ASN A 13 -3.28 0.54 14.71
N ALA A 14 -4.61 0.65 14.82
CA ALA A 14 -5.30 1.83 15.35
C ALA A 14 -4.89 2.17 16.81
N HIS A 15 -4.39 1.18 17.55
CA HIS A 15 -4.00 1.31 18.97
C HIS A 15 -2.49 1.35 19.20
N ASP A 16 -1.67 1.15 18.16
CA ASP A 16 -0.20 1.14 18.23
C ASP A 16 0.40 1.40 16.84
N LEU A 17 0.68 2.67 16.52
CA LEU A 17 1.23 3.05 15.21
C LEU A 17 2.63 2.46 14.94
N SER A 18 3.33 1.93 15.95
CA SER A 18 4.60 1.24 15.75
C SER A 18 4.42 -0.14 15.10
N GLU A 19 3.21 -0.70 15.18
CA GLU A 19 2.77 -1.86 14.40
C GLU A 19 2.08 -1.38 13.12
N HIS A 20 2.79 -1.50 12.01
CA HIS A 20 2.30 -1.09 10.70
C HIS A 20 2.65 -2.12 9.62
N PHE A 21 2.10 -1.94 8.43
CA PHE A 21 2.29 -2.85 7.31
C PHE A 21 3.77 -3.02 6.96
N TYR A 22 4.11 -4.24 6.57
CA TYR A 22 5.45 -4.64 6.21
C TYR A 22 5.47 -5.34 4.84
N SER A 23 5.62 -4.52 3.79
CA SER A 23 5.70 -4.98 2.39
C SER A 23 6.78 -6.04 2.22
N GLY A 24 7.95 -5.87 2.84
CA GLY A 24 9.07 -6.81 2.71
C GLY A 24 8.73 -8.25 3.09
N LYS A 25 8.09 -8.47 4.24
CA LYS A 25 7.72 -9.84 4.65
C LYS A 25 6.46 -10.34 3.96
N THR A 26 5.54 -9.44 3.64
CA THR A 26 4.37 -9.73 2.81
C THR A 26 4.81 -10.26 1.43
N ARG A 27 5.75 -9.56 0.79
CA ARG A 27 6.38 -9.97 -0.47
C ARG A 27 7.07 -11.32 -0.39
N ALA A 28 7.77 -11.58 0.71
CA ALA A 28 8.45 -12.86 0.91
C ALA A 28 7.49 -14.05 1.11
N LEU A 29 6.25 -13.80 1.53
CA LEU A 29 5.25 -14.83 1.77
C LEU A 29 4.35 -15.07 0.56
N HIS A 30 3.99 -14.01 -0.16
CA HIS A 30 2.96 -14.05 -1.20
C HIS A 30 3.49 -13.79 -2.62
N GLY A 31 4.60 -13.05 -2.75
CA GLY A 31 5.19 -12.71 -4.04
C GLY A 31 5.28 -11.22 -4.28
N THR A 32 5.54 -10.81 -5.52
CA THR A 32 5.79 -9.40 -5.87
C THR A 32 4.53 -8.53 -5.78
N HIS A 33 3.36 -9.14 -5.89
CA HIS A 33 2.05 -8.52 -5.96
C HIS A 33 1.06 -9.31 -5.11
N LEU A 34 -0.03 -8.68 -4.66
CA LEU A 34 -1.08 -9.33 -3.88
C LEU A 34 -2.34 -9.54 -4.72
N SER A 35 -3.03 -10.64 -4.46
CA SER A 35 -4.29 -11.04 -5.10
C SER A 35 -5.26 -11.58 -4.03
N THR A 36 -6.47 -11.95 -4.40
CA THR A 36 -7.50 -12.43 -3.46
C THR A 36 -6.97 -13.56 -2.56
N GLY A 37 -7.21 -13.42 -1.25
CA GLY A 37 -6.76 -14.36 -0.21
C GLY A 37 -5.39 -14.05 0.39
N ASP A 38 -4.59 -13.20 -0.26
CA ASP A 38 -3.32 -12.74 0.30
C ASP A 38 -3.52 -11.80 1.49
N ARG A 39 -2.46 -11.65 2.29
CA ARG A 39 -2.51 -10.91 3.55
C ARG A 39 -1.47 -9.81 3.59
N MET A 40 -1.86 -8.65 4.09
CA MET A 40 -0.95 -7.58 4.48
C MET A 40 -0.44 -7.85 5.90
N TRP A 41 0.84 -8.19 6.04
CA TRP A 41 1.44 -8.56 7.33
C TRP A 41 2.01 -7.36 8.06
N SER A 42 1.88 -7.33 9.39
CA SER A 42 2.51 -6.31 10.23
C SER A 42 4.00 -6.55 10.41
N ARG A 43 4.74 -5.48 10.71
CA ARG A 43 6.18 -5.55 10.96
C ARG A 43 6.55 -6.32 12.21
N PHE A 44 7.83 -6.69 12.28
CA PHE A 44 8.40 -7.23 13.50
C PHE A 44 8.28 -6.22 14.65
N PRO A 45 8.04 -6.68 15.89
CA PRO A 45 8.01 -8.09 16.31
C PRO A 45 6.65 -8.78 16.15
N LYS A 46 5.61 -8.07 15.71
CA LYS A 46 4.23 -8.56 15.78
C LYS A 46 3.92 -9.59 14.71
N LEU A 47 4.41 -9.42 13.48
CA LEU A 47 4.22 -10.33 12.33
C LEU A 47 2.89 -11.10 12.39
N ARG A 48 1.79 -10.38 12.21
CA ARG A 48 0.45 -10.96 12.11
C ARG A 48 -0.32 -10.32 10.94
N PRO A 49 -1.36 -10.97 10.42
CA PRO A 49 -2.23 -10.36 9.43
C PRO A 49 -2.86 -9.07 9.97
N MET A 50 -2.76 -7.99 9.20
CA MET A 50 -3.45 -6.71 9.44
C MET A 50 -4.74 -6.64 8.64
N ALA A 51 -4.67 -7.05 7.38
CA ALA A 51 -5.79 -7.14 6.46
C ALA A 51 -5.60 -8.35 5.53
N THR A 52 -6.71 -8.92 5.08
CA THR A 52 -6.75 -9.97 4.06
C THR A 52 -7.47 -9.43 2.84
N ASN A 53 -6.87 -9.56 1.65
CA ASN A 53 -7.51 -9.22 0.39
C ASN A 53 -8.71 -10.16 0.20
N PHE A 54 -9.91 -9.59 0.26
CA PHE A 54 -11.16 -10.32 0.25
C PHE A 54 -11.70 -10.51 -1.17
N ASP A 55 -11.56 -9.50 -2.01
CA ASP A 55 -12.01 -9.52 -3.40
C ASP A 55 -11.22 -8.52 -4.24
N ASP A 56 -10.87 -8.92 -5.46
CA ASP A 56 -10.09 -8.12 -6.41
C ASP A 56 -10.67 -8.25 -7.82
N THR A 57 -11.23 -7.15 -8.31
CA THR A 57 -11.80 -7.07 -9.66
C THR A 57 -10.76 -7.18 -10.78
N LEU A 58 -9.47 -7.00 -10.49
CA LEU A 58 -8.36 -7.10 -11.43
C LEU A 58 -7.58 -8.41 -11.33
N ASP A 59 -8.03 -9.38 -10.52
CA ASP A 59 -7.38 -10.70 -10.36
C ASP A 59 -7.14 -11.43 -11.69
N TRP A 60 -7.99 -11.19 -12.68
CA TRP A 60 -7.86 -11.76 -14.02
C TRP A 60 -6.58 -11.33 -14.75
N TYR A 61 -5.92 -10.25 -14.33
CA TYR A 61 -4.72 -9.73 -14.99
C TYR A 61 -3.55 -10.71 -14.90
N GLY A 62 -3.40 -11.38 -13.75
CA GLY A 62 -2.30 -12.31 -13.51
C GLY A 62 -0.93 -11.67 -13.74
N PHE A 63 -0.09 -12.29 -14.56
CA PHE A 63 1.19 -11.74 -15.01
C PHE A 63 1.22 -11.62 -16.53
N ASP A 64 1.56 -10.44 -17.03
CA ASP A 64 1.68 -10.20 -18.47
C ASP A 64 2.99 -10.74 -19.07
N GLU A 65 3.14 -10.63 -20.39
CA GLU A 65 4.31 -11.13 -21.12
C GLU A 65 5.65 -10.49 -20.68
N PHE A 66 5.59 -9.29 -20.10
CA PHE A 66 6.74 -8.54 -19.58
C PHE A 66 7.05 -8.90 -18.12
N GLY A 67 6.19 -9.69 -17.47
CA GLY A 67 6.27 -10.00 -16.04
C GLY A 67 5.63 -8.93 -15.15
N GLY A 68 4.77 -8.08 -15.73
CA GLY A 68 4.00 -7.08 -15.00
C GLY A 68 2.76 -7.67 -14.35
N SER A 69 2.39 -7.17 -13.17
CA SER A 69 1.13 -7.48 -12.47
C SER A 69 0.62 -6.24 -11.71
N VAL A 70 -0.54 -6.33 -11.07
CA VAL A 70 -1.19 -5.22 -10.32
C VAL A 70 -1.09 -5.43 -8.81
N HIS A 71 -1.20 -4.35 -8.02
CA HIS A 71 -1.17 -4.40 -6.54
C HIS A 71 0.21 -4.77 -5.96
N ASP A 72 1.21 -3.98 -6.35
CA ASP A 72 2.61 -4.29 -6.04
C ASP A 72 2.97 -4.09 -4.56
N VAL A 73 3.85 -4.95 -4.05
CA VAL A 73 4.56 -4.82 -2.75
C VAL A 73 6.08 -4.83 -2.95
N ILE A 74 6.54 -4.39 -4.12
CA ILE A 74 7.95 -4.36 -4.53
C ILE A 74 8.51 -2.94 -4.55
N GLY A 75 7.66 -1.94 -4.79
CA GLY A 75 8.00 -0.53 -4.68
C GLY A 75 8.07 -0.05 -3.22
N THR A 76 8.45 1.20 -3.05
CA THR A 76 8.47 1.90 -1.75
C THR A 76 7.33 2.90 -1.66
N ARG A 77 7.40 3.95 -2.48
CA ARG A 77 6.44 5.04 -2.73
C ARG A 77 7.16 6.14 -3.51
N CYS A 78 6.45 6.95 -4.30
CA CYS A 78 7.08 8.19 -4.77
C CYS A 78 7.34 9.12 -3.58
N ASP A 79 8.52 9.74 -3.56
CA ASP A 79 9.00 10.50 -2.41
C ASP A 79 9.76 11.77 -2.85
N PRO A 80 9.71 12.85 -2.05
CA PRO A 80 10.34 14.12 -2.39
C PRO A 80 11.88 14.05 -2.37
N TYR A 81 12.47 13.08 -1.65
CA TYR A 81 13.91 12.95 -1.49
C TYR A 81 14.57 12.41 -2.76
N THR A 82 14.00 11.33 -3.32
CA THR A 82 14.38 10.80 -4.63
C THR A 82 14.14 11.84 -5.72
N GLY A 83 12.99 12.53 -5.67
CA GLY A 83 12.69 13.63 -6.61
C GLY A 83 13.75 14.74 -6.57
N ARG A 84 14.14 15.18 -5.37
CA ARG A 84 15.21 16.18 -5.17
C ARG A 84 16.56 15.67 -5.63
N LEU A 85 16.90 14.42 -5.35
CA LEU A 85 18.17 13.79 -5.76
C LEU A 85 18.33 13.74 -7.28
N LEU A 86 17.26 13.41 -8.01
CA LEU A 86 17.31 13.20 -9.46
C LEU A 86 17.07 14.48 -10.28
N SER A 87 16.21 15.39 -9.81
CA SER A 87 15.81 16.59 -10.55
C SER A 87 16.40 17.90 -10.00
N GLY A 88 16.88 17.91 -8.76
CA GLY A 88 17.30 19.13 -8.06
C GLY A 88 16.15 20.03 -7.59
N SER A 89 14.89 19.66 -7.81
CA SER A 89 13.70 20.46 -7.44
C SER A 89 12.96 19.86 -6.23
N ASP A 90 12.27 20.71 -5.48
CA ASP A 90 11.41 20.27 -4.37
C ASP A 90 9.97 20.13 -4.87
N TYR A 91 9.41 18.93 -4.73
CA TYR A 91 8.01 18.64 -5.04
C TYR A 91 7.32 18.08 -3.79
N HIS A 92 6.15 18.62 -3.44
CA HIS A 92 5.54 18.38 -2.12
C HIS A 92 4.30 17.48 -2.14
N TYR A 93 3.88 17.00 -3.32
CA TYR A 93 2.67 16.19 -3.47
C TYR A 93 2.96 14.73 -3.87
N CYS A 94 4.20 14.27 -3.61
CA CYS A 94 4.52 12.83 -3.62
C CYS A 94 3.69 12.07 -2.58
N CYS A 95 3.42 10.79 -2.84
CA CYS A 95 2.69 9.91 -1.93
C CYS A 95 3.27 9.88 -0.53
N HIS A 96 4.61 9.89 -0.39
CA HIS A 96 5.24 10.02 0.92
C HIS A 96 4.80 11.26 1.69
N SER A 97 4.84 12.44 1.06
CA SER A 97 4.42 13.69 1.69
C SER A 97 2.91 13.74 1.96
N ASN A 98 2.11 13.17 1.05
CA ASN A 98 0.65 13.07 1.22
C ASN A 98 0.29 12.22 2.44
N LEU A 99 0.89 11.03 2.58
CA LEU A 99 0.71 10.14 3.72
C LEU A 99 1.22 10.77 5.03
N THR A 100 2.38 11.42 5.01
CA THR A 100 2.94 12.11 6.19
C THR A 100 1.97 13.17 6.70
N ARG A 101 1.44 14.03 5.82
CA ARG A 101 0.47 15.07 6.21
C ARG A 101 -0.84 14.46 6.70
N ALA A 102 -1.39 13.47 5.99
CA ALA A 102 -2.64 12.82 6.38
C ALA A 102 -2.53 12.14 7.75
N LEU A 103 -1.44 11.43 8.01
CA LEU A 103 -1.20 10.79 9.30
C LEU A 103 -1.04 11.83 10.41
N SER A 104 -0.25 12.88 10.17
CA SER A 104 -0.04 13.99 11.13
C SER A 104 -1.36 14.65 11.50
N GLU A 105 -2.20 14.98 10.52
CA GLU A 105 -3.50 15.61 10.75
C GLU A 105 -4.45 14.69 11.53
N PHE A 106 -4.55 13.41 11.17
CA PHE A 106 -5.47 12.48 11.81
C PHE A 106 -5.06 12.13 13.25
N THR A 107 -3.76 12.05 13.52
CA THR A 107 -3.22 11.60 14.83
C THR A 107 -2.77 12.74 15.74
N CYS A 108 -2.82 13.99 15.24
CA CYS A 108 -2.29 15.19 15.90
C CYS A 108 -0.78 15.13 16.21
N LEU A 109 -0.03 14.21 15.58
CA LEU A 109 1.43 14.18 15.65
C LEU A 109 2.02 15.34 14.87
N SER A 110 3.21 15.81 15.25
CA SER A 110 3.96 16.71 14.37
C SER A 110 4.38 15.99 13.09
N LEU A 111 4.59 16.73 11.99
CA LEU A 111 5.07 16.15 10.73
C LEU A 111 6.35 15.32 10.92
N LYS A 112 7.24 15.77 11.80
CA LYS A 112 8.51 15.09 12.13
C LYS A 112 8.31 13.76 12.87
N GLU A 113 7.23 13.61 13.62
CA GLU A 113 6.86 12.37 14.31
C GLU A 113 6.06 11.42 13.40
N ALA A 114 5.23 11.97 12.52
CA ALA A 114 4.43 11.20 11.58
C ALA A 114 5.26 10.60 10.43
N GLU A 115 6.21 11.37 9.88
CA GLU A 115 7.00 10.96 8.71
C GLU A 115 7.74 9.62 8.90
N PRO A 116 8.40 9.33 10.05
CA PRO A 116 9.04 8.04 10.29
C PRO A 116 8.09 6.86 10.43
N LEU A 117 6.78 7.10 10.61
CA LEU A 117 5.75 6.06 10.67
C LEU A 117 5.18 5.72 9.29
N VAL A 118 5.43 6.57 8.27
CA VAL A 118 5.12 6.26 6.88
C VAL A 118 6.12 5.22 6.37
N HIS A 119 5.60 4.18 5.74
CA HIS A 119 6.34 2.98 5.38
C HIS A 119 6.09 2.57 3.93
N ASP A 120 6.82 1.56 3.47
CA ASP A 120 6.65 1.03 2.12
C ASP A 120 5.23 0.55 1.90
N VAL A 121 4.66 0.91 0.76
CA VAL A 121 3.22 0.86 0.50
C VAL A 121 2.79 -0.47 -0.10
N LEU A 122 1.48 -0.71 -0.10
CA LEU A 122 0.85 -1.49 -1.17
C LEU A 122 0.50 -0.50 -2.29
N ASN A 123 1.00 -0.72 -3.50
CA ASN A 123 0.71 0.09 -4.68
C ASN A 123 -0.59 -0.41 -5.34
N VAL A 124 -1.73 0.02 -4.80
CA VAL A 124 -3.07 -0.37 -5.25
C VAL A 124 -3.26 0.06 -6.72
N PHE A 125 -3.71 -0.88 -7.56
CA PHE A 125 -3.94 -0.73 -9.00
C PHE A 125 -2.70 -0.50 -9.87
N MET A 126 -1.52 -0.24 -9.29
CA MET A 126 -0.31 0.04 -10.06
C MET A 126 0.18 -1.22 -10.77
N CYS A 127 0.46 -1.11 -12.08
CA CYS A 127 0.95 -2.23 -12.88
C CYS A 127 2.48 -2.18 -13.02
N THR A 128 3.19 -3.13 -12.42
CA THR A 128 4.65 -3.07 -12.27
C THR A 128 5.31 -4.44 -12.33
N GLY A 129 6.64 -4.46 -12.41
CA GLY A 129 7.41 -5.70 -12.37
C GLY A 129 8.91 -5.45 -12.41
N PHE A 130 9.66 -6.52 -12.69
CA PHE A 130 11.09 -6.44 -12.95
C PHE A 130 11.39 -6.87 -14.39
N LEU A 131 12.15 -6.06 -15.13
CA LEU A 131 12.58 -6.39 -16.48
C LEU A 131 13.36 -7.71 -16.47
N ARG A 132 13.04 -8.63 -17.37
CA ARG A 132 13.62 -9.98 -17.35
C ARG A 132 15.10 -10.03 -17.71
N ASP A 133 15.58 -9.04 -18.46
CA ASP A 133 16.96 -8.93 -18.92
C ASP A 133 17.87 -8.20 -17.93
N THR A 134 17.38 -7.15 -17.26
CA THR A 134 18.20 -6.32 -16.34
C THR A 134 17.83 -6.45 -14.87
N GLY A 135 16.65 -6.98 -14.54
CA GLY A 135 16.12 -7.01 -13.18
C GLY A 135 15.69 -5.65 -12.64
N GLN A 136 15.60 -4.61 -13.49
CA GLN A 136 15.20 -3.27 -13.06
C GLN A 136 13.68 -3.18 -12.84
N TYR A 137 13.26 -2.42 -11.83
CA TYR A 137 11.86 -2.11 -11.59
C TYR A 137 11.30 -1.30 -12.76
N PHE A 138 10.10 -1.67 -13.23
CA PHE A 138 9.36 -0.91 -14.23
C PHE A 138 7.92 -0.70 -13.80
N MET A 139 7.30 0.31 -14.38
CA MET A 139 5.86 0.56 -14.33
C MET A 139 5.29 0.67 -15.74
N LYS A 140 3.98 0.49 -15.86
CA LYS A 140 3.21 0.75 -17.08
C LYS A 140 1.81 1.22 -16.72
N ALA A 141 1.10 1.73 -17.73
CA ALA A 141 -0.28 2.16 -17.59
C ALA A 141 -1.15 1.08 -16.92
N SER A 142 -1.83 1.47 -15.84
CA SER A 142 -2.68 0.58 -15.08
C SER A 142 -3.87 0.06 -15.91
N PRO A 143 -4.25 -1.23 -15.77
CA PRO A 143 -5.46 -1.74 -16.37
C PRO A 143 -6.75 -1.25 -15.68
N VAL A 144 -6.65 -0.59 -14.52
CA VAL A 144 -7.81 -0.16 -13.71
C VAL A 144 -8.75 0.78 -14.47
N ARG A 145 -10.05 0.62 -14.26
CA ARG A 145 -11.12 1.44 -14.83
C ARG A 145 -12.08 1.90 -13.73
N PRO A 146 -12.86 2.97 -13.97
CA PRO A 146 -13.93 3.34 -13.06
C PRO A 146 -14.88 2.17 -12.82
N GLY A 147 -14.97 1.71 -11.57
CA GLY A 147 -15.80 0.58 -11.16
C GLY A 147 -14.98 -0.58 -10.60
N ASP A 148 -13.70 -0.70 -10.98
CA ASP A 148 -12.79 -1.64 -10.36
C ASP A 148 -12.53 -1.27 -8.89
N TYR A 149 -12.39 -2.29 -8.06
CA TYR A 149 -12.11 -2.19 -6.64
C TYR A 149 -11.17 -3.30 -6.16
N LEU A 150 -10.57 -3.03 -5.01
CA LEU A 150 -9.82 -3.97 -4.19
C LEU A 150 -10.41 -3.90 -2.78
N GLU A 151 -10.97 -5.00 -2.29
CA GLU A 151 -11.68 -5.06 -1.00
C GLU A 151 -10.85 -5.82 0.04
N PHE A 152 -10.83 -5.32 1.27
CA PHE A 152 -10.08 -5.93 2.36
C PHE A 152 -10.97 -6.27 3.54
N TYR A 153 -10.74 -7.46 4.10
CA TYR A 153 -11.19 -7.79 5.44
C TYR A 153 -10.16 -7.31 6.47
N ALA A 154 -10.56 -6.43 7.38
CA ALA A 154 -9.71 -5.95 8.47
C ALA A 154 -9.56 -7.02 9.56
N GLU A 155 -8.34 -7.55 9.72
CA GLU A 155 -8.03 -8.62 10.68
C GLU A 155 -7.84 -8.06 12.11
N ILE A 156 -7.45 -6.80 12.21
CA ILE A 156 -7.30 -6.03 13.45
C ILE A 156 -7.98 -4.66 13.28
N ASP A 157 -8.05 -3.85 14.33
CA ASP A 157 -8.45 -2.44 14.19
C ASP A 157 -7.35 -1.66 13.47
N LEU A 158 -7.71 -0.97 12.38
CA LEU A 158 -6.78 -0.30 11.48
C LEU A 158 -7.00 1.21 11.43
N LEU A 159 -5.89 1.94 11.38
CA LEU A 159 -5.84 3.27 10.76
C LEU A 159 -5.37 3.07 9.32
N VAL A 160 -6.14 3.58 8.37
CA VAL A 160 -5.91 3.42 6.94
C VAL A 160 -5.51 4.76 6.33
N GLY A 161 -4.36 4.82 5.68
CA GLY A 161 -3.92 6.00 4.92
C GLY A 161 -3.74 5.65 3.45
N LEU A 162 -4.40 6.41 2.58
CA LEU A 162 -4.34 6.22 1.13
C LEU A 162 -3.99 7.54 0.45
N SER A 163 -2.95 7.53 -0.38
CA SER A 163 -2.61 8.66 -1.25
C SER A 163 -3.01 8.34 -2.69
N ALA A 164 -3.79 9.23 -3.32
CA ALA A 164 -3.93 9.23 -4.78
C ALA A 164 -2.60 9.71 -5.38
N CYS A 165 -1.91 8.83 -6.10
CA CYS A 165 -0.57 9.10 -6.60
C CYS A 165 -0.57 10.21 -7.68
N PRO A 166 0.35 11.19 -7.63
CA PRO A 166 0.46 12.23 -8.65
C PRO A 166 0.88 11.67 -10.03
N GLY A 167 1.26 10.38 -10.12
CA GLY A 167 1.49 9.70 -11.39
C GLY A 167 0.22 9.26 -12.12
N GLY A 168 -0.98 9.49 -11.57
CA GLY A 168 -2.26 9.08 -12.17
C GLY A 168 -2.36 7.55 -12.30
N ASP A 169 -2.46 7.07 -13.54
CA ASP A 169 -2.46 5.64 -13.89
C ASP A 169 -1.06 5.05 -14.11
N CYS A 170 0.00 5.83 -13.87
CA CYS A 170 1.40 5.50 -14.12
C CYS A 170 1.72 5.19 -15.59
N SER A 171 0.97 5.77 -16.54
CA SER A 171 1.31 5.74 -17.97
C SER A 171 2.44 6.70 -18.36
N ALA A 172 2.80 7.65 -17.50
CA ALA A 172 3.80 8.70 -17.71
C ALA A 172 4.87 8.72 -16.60
N GLU A 173 5.56 9.85 -16.41
CA GLU A 173 6.60 10.04 -15.39
C GLU A 173 6.04 10.22 -13.96
N HIS A 174 6.87 9.95 -12.94
CA HIS A 174 6.53 10.16 -11.52
C HIS A 174 6.82 11.59 -11.03
N SER A 175 6.22 11.98 -9.90
CA SER A 175 6.51 13.23 -9.18
C SER A 175 6.33 14.49 -10.03
N SER A 176 5.25 14.54 -10.82
CA SER A 176 4.89 15.68 -11.65
C SER A 176 3.38 15.92 -11.61
N ASP A 177 2.95 17.15 -11.93
CA ASP A 177 1.53 17.49 -12.08
C ASP A 177 1.02 17.29 -13.52
N THR A 178 1.78 16.57 -14.36
CA THR A 178 1.43 16.40 -15.78
C THR A 178 0.44 15.27 -16.04
N ALA A 179 0.43 14.25 -15.18
CA ALA A 179 -0.47 13.12 -15.32
C ALA A 179 -1.91 13.52 -14.95
N ALA A 180 -2.87 12.98 -15.69
CA ALA A 180 -4.28 13.10 -15.31
C ALA A 180 -4.50 12.31 -14.01
N CYS A 181 -4.79 13.02 -12.93
CA CYS A 181 -5.07 12.43 -11.63
C CYS A 181 -6.56 12.43 -11.35
N HIS A 182 -7.03 11.38 -10.69
CA HIS A 182 -8.43 11.19 -10.32
C HIS A 182 -8.54 10.86 -8.83
N PRO A 183 -9.70 11.10 -8.19
CA PRO A 183 -9.90 10.71 -6.79
C PRO A 183 -9.86 9.18 -6.63
N LEU A 184 -9.58 8.72 -5.41
CA LEU A 184 -9.85 7.37 -4.95
C LEU A 184 -10.91 7.43 -3.85
N VAL A 185 -11.71 6.37 -3.71
CA VAL A 185 -12.77 6.28 -2.71
C VAL A 185 -12.50 5.09 -1.81
N ILE A 186 -12.65 5.30 -0.50
CA ILE A 186 -12.67 4.24 0.51
C ILE A 186 -14.09 4.15 1.04
N GLU A 187 -14.66 2.96 0.99
CA GLU A 187 -15.94 2.63 1.62
C GLU A 187 -15.69 1.62 2.75
N VAL A 188 -16.43 1.76 3.85
CA VAL A 188 -16.28 0.89 5.04
C VAL A 188 -17.61 0.18 5.29
N TYR A 189 -17.56 -1.15 5.27
CA TYR A 189 -18.71 -2.02 5.46
C TYR A 189 -18.67 -2.70 6.82
N ASP A 190 -19.82 -2.75 7.50
CA ASP A 190 -19.98 -3.48 8.76
C ASP A 190 -20.67 -4.83 8.51
N PRO A 191 -19.98 -5.98 8.72
CA PRO A 191 -20.59 -7.31 8.54
C PRO A 191 -21.60 -7.66 9.65
N GLY A 192 -21.82 -6.76 10.62
CA GLY A 192 -22.77 -6.89 11.70
C GLY A 192 -22.19 -7.55 12.95
N GLY A 193 -22.84 -7.32 14.09
CA GLY A 193 -22.35 -7.76 15.41
C GLY A 193 -22.16 -9.27 15.56
N GLY A 194 -22.89 -10.09 14.80
CA GLY A 194 -22.72 -11.55 14.78
C GLY A 194 -21.40 -11.99 14.14
N ALA A 195 -21.04 -11.39 13.01
CA ALA A 195 -19.75 -11.63 12.37
C ALA A 195 -18.60 -11.15 13.25
N ARG A 196 -18.70 -9.92 13.80
CA ARG A 196 -17.70 -9.36 14.72
C ARG A 196 -17.43 -10.24 15.95
N ARG A 197 -18.47 -10.83 16.56
CA ARG A 197 -18.29 -11.74 17.71
C ARG A 197 -17.60 -13.06 17.35
N ARG A 198 -17.68 -13.49 16.08
CA ARG A 198 -17.02 -14.70 15.59
C ARG A 198 -15.60 -14.43 15.10
N HIS A 199 -15.27 -13.17 14.81
CA HIS A 199 -13.93 -12.78 14.39
C HIS A 199 -12.92 -13.10 15.50
N GLN A 200 -11.87 -13.82 15.13
CA GLN A 200 -10.75 -14.10 16.03
C GLN A 200 -9.59 -13.21 15.60
N ILE A 201 -9.33 -12.18 16.41
CA ILE A 201 -8.23 -11.24 16.16
C ILE A 201 -6.91 -12.03 16.18
N PRO A 202 -6.11 -11.99 15.09
CA PRO A 202 -4.82 -12.67 15.05
C PRO A 202 -3.90 -12.20 16.18
N GLN A 203 -3.33 -13.16 16.88
CA GLN A 203 -2.37 -12.87 17.95
C GLN A 203 -1.02 -12.47 17.34
N PRO A 204 -0.26 -11.58 18.00
CA PRO A 204 1.13 -11.34 17.63
C PRO A 204 1.95 -12.63 17.62
N SER A 205 3.04 -12.63 16.87
CA SER A 205 4.02 -13.71 16.81
C SER A 205 4.43 -14.17 18.21
N ALA A 206 4.39 -15.48 18.41
CA ALA A 206 4.76 -16.13 19.66
C ALA A 206 6.27 -16.40 19.78
N TYR A 207 7.09 -15.86 18.86
CA TYR A 207 8.54 -15.93 19.00
C TYR A 207 8.96 -15.34 20.35
N ASP A 208 9.80 -16.06 21.09
CA ASP A 208 10.16 -15.75 22.48
C ASP A 208 10.90 -14.41 22.65
N ARG A 209 11.45 -13.87 21.55
CA ARG A 209 12.27 -12.66 21.51
C ARG A 209 13.49 -12.73 22.43
N SER A 210 13.90 -13.93 22.82
CA SER A 210 15.15 -14.14 23.57
C SER A 210 16.35 -13.81 22.70
N HIS A 211 16.21 -13.98 21.38
CA HIS A 211 17.32 -13.86 20.43
C HIS A 211 18.50 -14.76 20.79
N GLY A 212 18.24 -15.87 21.52
CA GLY A 212 19.27 -16.78 22.01
C GLY A 212 19.99 -16.32 23.28
N THR A 213 19.46 -15.32 23.99
CA THR A 213 19.99 -14.80 25.28
C THR A 213 18.97 -14.81 26.40
#